data_AF-A0A6P0XXN0-F1
#
_entry.id   AF-A0A6P0XXN0-F1
#
_cell.length_a   1.000
_cell.length_b   1.000
_cell.length_c   1.000
_cell.angle_alpha   90.00
_cell.angle_beta   90.00
_cell.angle_gamma   90.00
#
_symmetry.space_group_name_H-M   'P 1'
#
loop_
_entity.id
_entity.type
_entity.pdbx_description
1 polymer ?
#
loop_
_entity_poly.entity_id
_entity_poly.type
_entity_poly.pdbx_seq_one_letter_code
_entity_poly.pdbx_strand_id
1 'polypeptide(L)'
;MRSDRPVYRKLEVNYRRNRKQYSTELLDALAADFCYQDCQDEYWHPEEFSLLYGTHLWQQSSPSQRIILNQLYWVAYYSQIISAEIATIFFNQTSAAGLYAQEDFRLVCDTLDLESSQERAHINAFKIICERVEASLFGRRIFSYPMRSPFSETMIFADTNRLKSWWKKVQLHCFGLLSSDNTFLACQYFTVRGLRTLNGKIVQHQLSRYYQNYADKNQVPIPTKISYYHFLDESFHFNSSTIISQDVINCLPKPTKFEKMVANLGIRGCQKDHYHFSVAINGIFWYDPALYSAIYQVLTSNIFGMDSREA
;
A
#
# COMPACT_ATOMS: atom_id res chain seq x y z
N MET A 1 -18.57 14.25 -19.19
CA MET A 1 -17.93 14.95 -18.04
C MET A 1 -17.82 16.46 -18.24
N ARG A 2 -17.56 16.98 -19.45
CA ARG A 2 -17.40 18.44 -19.68
C ARG A 2 -18.66 19.27 -19.43
N SER A 3 -19.83 18.63 -19.53
CA SER A 3 -21.12 19.20 -19.15
C SER A 3 -21.26 19.44 -17.64
N ASP A 4 -20.52 18.69 -16.81
CA ASP A 4 -20.44 18.87 -15.35
C ASP A 4 -19.15 19.62 -14.97
N ARG A 5 -19.15 20.94 -15.25
CA ARG A 5 -17.99 21.82 -15.06
C ARG A 5 -17.37 21.76 -13.65
N PRO A 6 -18.14 21.66 -12.55
CA PRO A 6 -17.58 21.49 -11.22
C PRO A 6 -16.73 20.24 -11.05
N VAL A 7 -17.22 19.07 -11.48
CA VAL A 7 -16.51 17.78 -11.33
C VAL A 7 -15.21 17.79 -12.15
N TYR A 8 -15.30 18.24 -13.41
CA TYR A 8 -14.12 18.36 -14.29
C TYR A 8 -13.04 19.23 -13.63
N ARG A 9 -13.41 20.41 -13.12
CA ARG A 9 -12.47 21.36 -12.51
C ARG A 9 -11.80 20.80 -11.27
N LYS A 10 -12.53 20.06 -10.42
CA LYS A 10 -11.94 19.40 -9.23
C LYS A 10 -10.86 18.42 -9.65
N LEU A 11 -11.16 17.54 -10.60
CA LEU A 11 -10.22 16.54 -11.10
C LEU A 11 -9.00 17.19 -11.76
N GLU A 12 -9.21 18.22 -12.57
CA GLU A 12 -8.14 18.95 -13.27
C GLU A 12 -7.18 19.63 -12.28
N VAL A 13 -7.70 20.26 -11.24
CA VAL A 13 -6.89 20.87 -10.20
C VAL A 13 -6.06 19.81 -9.46
N ASN A 14 -6.67 18.67 -9.14
CA ASN A 14 -5.96 17.55 -8.49
C ASN A 14 -4.84 17.01 -9.39
N TYR A 15 -5.17 16.68 -10.64
CA TYR A 15 -4.23 16.17 -11.64
C TYR A 15 -3.04 17.11 -11.86
N ARG A 16 -3.31 18.39 -12.09
CA ARG A 16 -2.27 19.40 -12.31
C ARG A 16 -1.36 19.57 -11.08
N ARG A 17 -1.92 19.48 -9.87
CA ARG A 17 -1.13 19.57 -8.63
C ARG A 17 -0.30 18.32 -8.40
N ASN A 18 -0.87 17.13 -8.62
CA ASN A 18 -0.13 15.87 -8.55
C ASN A 18 1.10 15.90 -9.48
N ARG A 19 0.90 16.30 -10.75
CA ARG A 19 2.01 16.46 -11.71
C ARG A 19 3.10 17.45 -11.29
N LYS A 20 2.75 18.50 -10.54
CA LYS A 20 3.74 19.48 -10.07
C LYS A 20 4.58 18.96 -8.91
N GLN A 21 4.05 18.00 -8.15
CA GLN A 21 4.68 17.40 -7.00
C GLN A 21 5.32 16.05 -7.33
N TYR A 22 5.46 15.76 -8.63
CA TYR A 22 5.97 14.50 -9.16
C TYR A 22 7.35 14.17 -8.58
N SER A 23 7.43 13.07 -7.84
CA SER A 23 8.62 12.68 -7.07
C SER A 23 9.24 11.34 -7.53
N THR A 24 8.74 10.76 -8.62
CA THR A 24 9.18 9.45 -9.16
C THR A 24 10.69 9.36 -9.36
N GLU A 25 11.31 10.31 -10.06
CA GLU A 25 12.76 10.30 -10.31
C GLU A 25 13.56 10.39 -8.99
N LEU A 26 13.05 11.14 -8.03
CA LEU A 26 13.67 11.27 -6.71
C LEU A 26 13.56 9.98 -5.90
N LEU A 27 12.41 9.30 -5.96
CA LEU A 27 12.21 8.00 -5.33
C LEU A 27 13.15 6.93 -5.92
N ASP A 28 13.30 6.90 -7.24
CA ASP A 28 14.23 5.98 -7.91
C ASP A 28 15.70 6.27 -7.54
N ALA A 29 16.08 7.55 -7.46
CA ALA A 29 17.41 7.94 -7.00
C ALA A 29 17.66 7.52 -5.53
N LEU A 30 16.72 7.83 -4.64
CA LEU A 30 16.80 7.41 -3.23
C LEU A 30 16.90 5.89 -3.09
N ALA A 31 16.15 5.14 -3.90
CA ALA A 31 16.20 3.68 -3.90
C ALA A 31 17.56 3.16 -4.36
N ALA A 32 18.14 3.76 -5.41
CA ALA A 32 19.46 3.40 -5.90
C ALA A 32 20.55 3.63 -4.83
N ASP A 33 20.46 4.78 -4.15
CA ASP A 33 21.41 5.23 -3.12
C ASP A 33 21.24 4.51 -1.77
N PHE A 34 20.18 3.71 -1.57
CA PHE A 34 19.88 3.10 -0.28
C PHE A 34 20.96 2.11 0.20
N CYS A 35 21.74 2.50 1.21
CA CYS A 35 22.66 1.63 1.94
C CYS A 35 22.10 1.34 3.34
N TYR A 36 21.97 0.06 3.71
CA TYR A 36 21.41 -0.30 5.01
C TYR A 36 22.32 0.16 6.17
N GLN A 37 23.63 0.00 6.00
CA GLN A 37 24.64 0.33 7.00
C GLN A 37 24.60 1.81 7.42
N ASP A 38 24.21 2.70 6.50
CA ASP A 38 24.17 4.14 6.74
C ASP A 38 23.01 4.54 7.67
N CYS A 39 22.03 3.66 7.90
CA CYS A 39 20.85 3.94 8.70
C CYS A 39 20.40 2.77 9.59
N GLN A 40 21.30 1.83 9.89
CA GLN A 40 21.01 0.64 10.69
C GLN A 40 20.88 0.95 12.19
N ASP A 41 21.55 2.00 12.67
CA ASP A 41 21.69 2.32 14.10
C ASP A 41 20.66 3.36 14.59
N GLU A 42 19.63 3.65 13.79
CA GLU A 42 18.54 4.55 14.18
C GLU A 42 17.15 4.01 13.78
N TYR A 43 16.13 4.53 14.45
CA TYR A 43 14.75 4.33 14.04
C TYR A 43 14.48 5.02 12.70
N TRP A 44 13.80 4.33 11.78
CA TRP A 44 13.40 4.98 10.52
C TRP A 44 12.15 5.84 10.68
N HIS A 45 11.34 5.55 11.68
CA HIS A 45 10.02 6.12 11.89
C HIS A 45 9.70 6.11 13.38
N PRO A 46 8.58 6.73 13.84
CA PRO A 46 8.25 6.77 15.26
C PRO A 46 8.28 5.38 15.92
N GLU A 47 8.77 5.32 17.15
CA GLU A 47 9.02 4.07 17.89
C GLU A 47 7.73 3.24 18.07
N GLU A 48 6.58 3.89 18.19
CA GLU A 48 5.27 3.25 18.31
C GLU A 48 4.85 2.40 17.09
N PHE A 49 5.54 2.57 15.95
CA PHE A 49 5.41 1.74 14.76
C PHE A 49 6.58 0.78 14.64
N SER A 50 6.65 -0.12 15.62
CA SER A 50 7.62 -1.19 15.66
C SER A 50 6.94 -2.53 15.87
N LEU A 51 7.56 -3.61 15.38
CA LEU A 51 7.03 -4.95 15.60
C LEU A 51 6.96 -5.21 17.10
N LEU A 52 5.82 -5.76 17.53
CA LEU A 52 5.60 -6.17 18.92
C LEU A 52 5.66 -5.00 19.92
N TYR A 53 5.56 -3.76 19.47
CA TYR A 53 5.55 -2.59 20.34
C TYR A 53 4.46 -2.71 21.41
N GLY A 54 4.81 -2.37 22.66
CA GLY A 54 3.91 -2.48 23.81
C GLY A 54 3.75 -3.90 24.39
N THR A 55 4.37 -4.92 23.79
CA THR A 55 4.41 -6.28 24.35
C THR A 55 5.55 -6.45 25.36
N HIS A 56 5.52 -7.52 26.15
CA HIS A 56 6.61 -7.86 27.08
C HIS A 56 7.93 -8.12 26.33
N LEU A 57 7.85 -8.73 25.15
CA LEU A 57 9.00 -9.03 24.31
C LEU A 57 9.71 -7.75 23.83
N TRP A 58 8.95 -6.71 23.49
CA TRP A 58 9.49 -5.38 23.21
C TRP A 58 10.20 -4.78 24.43
N GLN A 59 9.58 -4.88 25.61
CA GLN A 59 10.16 -4.33 26.84
C GLN A 59 11.48 -5.00 27.21
N GLN A 60 11.60 -6.31 26.99
CA GLN A 60 12.83 -7.08 27.25
C GLN A 60 13.89 -6.93 26.15
N SER A 61 13.51 -6.43 24.97
CA SER A 61 14.46 -6.24 23.87
C SER A 61 15.49 -5.16 24.21
N SER A 62 16.74 -5.41 23.84
CA SER A 62 17.83 -4.44 23.94
C SER A 62 17.57 -3.21 23.04
N PRO A 63 18.28 -2.09 23.24
CA PRO A 63 18.14 -0.91 22.39
C PRO A 63 18.36 -1.21 20.89
N SER A 64 19.37 -2.02 20.54
CA SER A 64 19.63 -2.41 19.15
C SER A 64 18.55 -3.32 18.58
N GLN A 65 18.01 -4.24 19.39
CA GLN A 65 16.89 -5.09 18.99
C GLN A 65 15.62 -4.28 18.71
N ARG A 66 15.34 -3.24 19.50
CA ARG A 66 14.18 -2.35 19.26
C ARG A 66 14.30 -1.57 17.95
N ILE A 67 15.50 -1.08 17.63
CA ILE A 67 15.78 -0.44 16.34
C ILE A 67 15.49 -1.42 15.19
N ILE A 68 15.98 -2.66 15.29
CA ILE A 68 15.72 -3.68 14.27
C ILE A 68 14.22 -4.00 14.17
N LEU A 69 13.50 -4.14 15.29
CA LEU A 69 12.05 -4.36 15.29
C LEU A 69 11.26 -3.22 14.65
N ASN A 70 11.73 -1.97 14.79
CA ASN A 70 11.18 -0.83 14.05
C ASN A 70 11.41 -1.01 12.55
N GLN A 71 12.65 -1.24 12.12
CA GLN A 71 12.99 -1.38 10.71
C GLN A 71 12.23 -2.56 10.05
N LEU A 72 12.11 -3.68 10.76
CA LEU A 72 11.37 -4.87 10.28
C LEU A 72 9.86 -4.64 10.18
N TYR A 73 9.29 -3.79 11.05
CA TYR A 73 7.89 -3.36 10.89
C TYR A 73 7.71 -2.71 9.52
N TRP A 74 8.64 -1.82 9.14
CA TRP A 74 8.57 -1.13 7.85
C TRP A 74 8.88 -2.04 6.67
N VAL A 75 9.80 -2.99 6.81
CA VAL A 75 10.01 -4.03 5.79
C VAL A 75 8.73 -4.83 5.54
N ALA A 76 8.01 -5.23 6.60
CA ALA A 76 6.73 -5.91 6.46
C ALA A 76 5.65 -5.01 5.83
N TYR A 77 5.61 -3.73 6.23
CA TYR A 77 4.69 -2.73 5.71
C TYR A 77 4.89 -2.48 4.21
N TYR A 78 6.11 -2.18 3.81
CA TYR A 78 6.51 -1.95 2.41
C TYR A 78 6.21 -3.18 1.55
N SER A 79 6.50 -4.38 2.07
CA SER A 79 6.15 -5.61 1.39
C SER A 79 4.64 -5.68 1.11
N GLN A 80 3.78 -5.27 2.06
CA GLN A 80 2.33 -5.29 1.84
C GLN A 80 1.90 -4.24 0.81
N ILE A 81 2.49 -3.04 0.87
CA ILE A 81 2.19 -1.95 -0.06
C ILE A 81 2.51 -2.38 -1.50
N ILE A 82 3.65 -3.03 -1.75
CA ILE A 82 4.01 -3.53 -3.09
C ILE A 82 2.89 -4.37 -3.71
N SER A 83 2.28 -5.29 -2.94
CA SER A 83 1.13 -6.08 -3.44
C SER A 83 -0.06 -5.20 -3.78
N ALA A 84 -0.37 -4.21 -2.95
CA ALA A 84 -1.48 -3.29 -3.18
C ALA A 84 -1.23 -2.44 -4.44
N GLU A 85 -0.02 -1.93 -4.64
CA GLU A 85 0.36 -1.09 -5.78
C GLU A 85 0.31 -1.85 -7.11
N ILE A 86 0.75 -3.12 -7.14
CA ILE A 86 0.60 -3.98 -8.32
C ILE A 86 -0.88 -4.13 -8.71
N ALA A 87 -1.75 -4.36 -7.72
CA ALA A 87 -3.19 -4.44 -7.95
C ALA A 87 -3.76 -3.08 -8.39
N THR A 88 -3.30 -1.97 -7.80
CA THR A 88 -3.68 -0.60 -8.18
C THR A 88 -3.35 -0.32 -9.64
N ILE A 89 -2.14 -0.63 -10.11
CA ILE A 89 -1.75 -0.44 -11.52
C ILE A 89 -2.71 -1.20 -12.43
N PHE A 90 -2.97 -2.48 -12.13
CA PHE A 90 -3.87 -3.31 -12.94
C PHE A 90 -5.30 -2.74 -13.00
N PHE A 91 -5.84 -2.33 -11.85
CA PHE A 91 -7.21 -1.82 -11.79
C PHE A 91 -7.33 -0.38 -12.31
N ASN A 92 -6.30 0.44 -12.22
CA ASN A 92 -6.22 1.73 -12.90
C ASN A 92 -6.28 1.53 -14.42
N GLN A 93 -5.49 0.60 -14.97
CA GLN A 93 -5.46 0.32 -16.41
C GLN A 93 -6.79 -0.27 -16.92
N THR A 94 -7.37 -1.24 -16.21
CA THR A 94 -8.67 -1.80 -16.62
C THR A 94 -9.79 -0.78 -16.47
N SER A 95 -9.80 0.02 -15.40
CA SER A 95 -10.80 1.08 -15.23
C SER A 95 -10.67 2.16 -16.30
N ALA A 96 -9.43 2.55 -16.64
CA ALA A 96 -9.16 3.49 -17.73
C ALA A 96 -9.70 2.96 -19.06
N ALA A 97 -9.50 1.67 -19.38
CA ALA A 97 -10.07 1.05 -20.58
C ALA A 97 -11.61 1.20 -20.65
N GLY A 98 -12.31 0.94 -19.54
CA GLY A 98 -13.78 1.07 -19.46
C GLY A 98 -14.28 2.52 -19.51
N LEU A 99 -13.45 3.49 -19.12
CA LEU A 99 -13.73 4.92 -19.21
C LEU A 99 -13.35 5.51 -20.57
N TYR A 100 -12.36 4.95 -21.27
CA TYR A 100 -11.88 5.46 -22.56
C TYR A 100 -12.92 5.31 -23.67
N ALA A 101 -13.81 4.33 -23.54
CA ALA A 101 -14.95 4.15 -24.44
C ALA A 101 -16.02 5.25 -24.32
N GLN A 102 -15.92 6.13 -23.31
CA GLN A 102 -16.89 7.20 -23.06
C GLN A 102 -16.32 8.57 -23.44
N GLU A 103 -17.10 9.38 -24.15
CA GLU A 103 -16.73 10.75 -24.48
C GLU A 103 -16.53 11.60 -23.22
N ASP A 104 -15.57 12.53 -23.26
CA ASP A 104 -15.20 13.46 -22.18
C ASP A 104 -14.51 12.88 -20.93
N PHE A 105 -14.16 11.59 -20.86
CA PHE A 105 -13.49 11.00 -19.68
C PHE A 105 -11.96 10.93 -19.77
N ARG A 106 -11.36 11.57 -20.79
CA ARG A 106 -9.90 11.57 -21.01
C ARG A 106 -9.10 11.96 -19.77
N LEU A 107 -9.51 13.01 -19.06
CA LEU A 107 -8.78 13.49 -17.88
C LEU A 107 -8.77 12.46 -16.73
N VAL A 108 -9.81 11.62 -16.62
CA VAL A 108 -9.79 10.49 -15.68
C VAL A 108 -8.72 9.49 -16.11
N CYS A 109 -8.66 9.13 -17.38
CA CYS A 109 -7.65 8.22 -17.91
C CYS A 109 -6.23 8.77 -17.71
N ASP A 110 -5.98 10.04 -18.07
CA ASP A 110 -4.70 10.70 -17.86
C ASP A 110 -4.29 10.72 -16.37
N THR A 111 -5.26 10.82 -15.46
CA THR A 111 -5.03 10.74 -14.01
C THR A 111 -4.59 9.34 -13.60
N LEU A 112 -5.31 8.30 -14.05
CA LEU A 112 -5.01 6.91 -13.73
C LEU A 112 -3.67 6.44 -14.30
N ASP A 113 -3.29 6.94 -15.48
CA ASP A 113 -2.00 6.67 -16.10
C ASP A 113 -0.84 7.29 -15.30
N LEU A 114 -1.02 8.54 -14.84
CA LEU A 114 -0.06 9.20 -13.97
C LEU A 114 0.14 8.43 -12.67
N GLU A 115 -0.93 8.09 -11.97
CA GLU A 115 -0.84 7.29 -10.74
C GLU A 115 -0.12 5.98 -10.99
N SER A 116 -0.50 5.26 -12.04
CA SER A 116 0.15 3.98 -12.40
C SER A 116 1.64 4.12 -12.69
N SER A 117 2.10 5.30 -13.13
CA SER A 117 3.53 5.56 -13.28
C SER A 117 4.23 5.78 -11.93
N GLN A 118 3.58 6.47 -11.00
CA GLN A 118 4.08 6.73 -9.65
C GLN A 118 4.20 5.43 -8.86
N GLU A 119 3.17 4.57 -8.91
CA GLU A 119 3.16 3.27 -8.23
C GLU A 119 4.34 2.37 -8.64
N ARG A 120 4.89 2.51 -9.86
CA ARG A 120 6.07 1.72 -10.26
C ARG A 120 7.33 2.13 -9.51
N ALA A 121 7.52 3.42 -9.27
CA ALA A 121 8.65 3.93 -8.49
C ALA A 121 8.51 3.53 -7.01
N HIS A 122 7.28 3.58 -6.47
CA HIS A 122 6.99 3.07 -5.13
C HIS A 122 7.38 1.59 -4.98
N ILE A 123 6.89 0.73 -5.88
CA ILE A 123 7.22 -0.71 -5.89
C ILE A 123 8.73 -0.92 -5.91
N ASN A 124 9.45 -0.19 -6.79
CA ASN A 124 10.89 -0.31 -6.92
C ASN A 124 11.62 0.07 -5.63
N ALA A 125 11.29 1.24 -5.07
CA ALA A 125 11.90 1.75 -3.84
C ALA A 125 11.69 0.82 -2.65
N PHE A 126 10.44 0.40 -2.43
CA PHE A 126 10.08 -0.53 -1.36
C PHE A 126 10.77 -1.88 -1.51
N LYS A 127 10.82 -2.43 -2.73
CA LYS A 127 11.44 -3.72 -2.99
C LYS A 127 12.94 -3.68 -2.68
N ILE A 128 13.63 -2.64 -3.10
CA ILE A 128 15.06 -2.48 -2.84
C ILE A 128 15.35 -2.41 -1.34
N ILE A 129 14.57 -1.61 -0.59
CA ILE A 129 14.74 -1.51 0.87
C ILE A 129 14.56 -2.89 1.51
N CYS A 130 13.42 -3.55 1.24
CA CYS A 130 13.10 -4.84 1.83
C CYS A 130 14.19 -5.89 1.54
N GLU A 131 14.62 -6.02 0.28
CA GLU A 131 15.62 -7.02 -0.11
C GLU A 131 16.99 -6.76 0.51
N ARG A 132 17.46 -5.51 0.53
CA ARG A 132 18.80 -5.19 1.09
C ARG A 132 18.85 -5.36 2.60
N VAL A 133 17.77 -5.02 3.31
CA VAL A 133 17.70 -5.11 4.77
C VAL A 133 17.65 -6.58 5.21
N GLU A 134 16.77 -7.38 4.62
CA GLU A 134 16.66 -8.79 4.97
C GLU A 134 17.90 -9.59 4.56
N ALA A 135 18.54 -9.24 3.44
CA ALA A 135 19.83 -9.82 3.07
C ALA A 135 20.91 -9.48 4.11
N SER A 136 20.96 -8.23 4.60
CA SER A 136 21.95 -7.80 5.59
C SER A 136 21.71 -8.43 6.98
N LEU A 137 20.46 -8.52 7.41
CA LEU A 137 20.09 -9.02 8.74
C LEU A 137 20.05 -10.55 8.83
N PHE A 138 19.58 -11.23 7.78
CA PHE A 138 19.26 -12.66 7.84
C PHE A 138 19.86 -13.49 6.70
N GLY A 139 20.39 -12.84 5.65
CA GLY A 139 20.84 -13.52 4.43
C GLY A 139 19.70 -14.15 3.60
N ARG A 140 18.44 -13.91 3.97
CA ARG A 140 17.25 -14.46 3.32
C ARG A 140 16.02 -13.58 3.58
N ARG A 141 15.00 -13.74 2.75
CA ARG A 141 13.70 -13.06 2.93
C ARG A 141 12.92 -13.68 4.09
N ILE A 142 12.31 -12.85 4.94
CA ILE A 142 11.41 -13.28 6.02
C ILE A 142 10.00 -12.74 5.77
N PHE A 143 9.87 -11.42 5.61
CA PHE A 143 8.64 -10.70 5.32
C PHE A 143 8.48 -10.42 3.82
N SER A 144 9.57 -10.12 3.10
CA SER A 144 9.48 -9.86 1.66
C SER A 144 9.28 -11.15 0.87
N TYR A 145 8.82 -11.02 -0.37
CA TYR A 145 8.45 -12.16 -1.20
C TYR A 145 8.69 -11.90 -2.69
N PRO A 146 8.82 -12.95 -3.53
CA PRO A 146 8.88 -12.79 -4.98
C PRO A 146 7.62 -12.12 -5.53
N MET A 147 7.76 -11.18 -6.46
CA MET A 147 6.64 -10.41 -7.03
C MET A 147 5.45 -11.30 -7.40
N ARG A 148 4.24 -10.87 -7.01
CA ARG A 148 3.00 -11.61 -7.20
C ARG A 148 2.15 -11.00 -8.30
N SER A 149 1.33 -11.83 -8.92
CA SER A 149 0.31 -11.39 -9.87
C SER A 149 -0.78 -10.57 -9.16
N PRO A 150 -1.41 -9.57 -9.82
CA PRO A 150 -2.53 -8.79 -9.27
C PRO A 150 -3.75 -9.62 -8.87
N PHE A 151 -3.83 -10.88 -9.33
CA PHE A 151 -4.89 -11.82 -8.96
C PHE A 151 -4.57 -12.63 -7.68
N SER A 152 -3.47 -12.30 -7.00
CA SER A 152 -3.07 -12.94 -5.74
C SER A 152 -3.59 -12.15 -4.55
N GLU A 153 -3.69 -12.79 -3.39
CA GLU A 153 -4.04 -12.09 -2.16
C GLU A 153 -2.96 -11.07 -1.80
N THR A 154 -3.41 -9.83 -1.57
CA THR A 154 -2.56 -8.66 -1.31
C THR A 154 -2.16 -8.51 0.15
N MET A 155 -2.89 -9.17 1.07
CA MET A 155 -2.43 -9.33 2.46
C MET A 155 -1.37 -10.41 2.50
N ILE A 156 -0.20 -10.09 3.05
CA ILE A 156 0.85 -11.10 3.24
C ILE A 156 0.36 -12.10 4.30
N PHE A 157 0.57 -13.38 4.02
CA PHE A 157 0.27 -14.50 4.92
C PHE A 157 -1.21 -14.75 5.25
N ALA A 158 -2.15 -14.28 4.43
CA ALA A 158 -3.56 -14.62 4.60
C ALA A 158 -3.77 -16.16 4.65
N ASP A 159 -4.52 -16.62 5.66
CA ASP A 159 -4.84 -18.04 5.85
C ASP A 159 -5.86 -18.48 4.79
N THR A 160 -5.32 -18.87 3.64
CA THR A 160 -6.06 -19.26 2.45
C THR A 160 -5.71 -20.69 2.06
N ASN A 161 -6.72 -21.45 1.63
CA ASN A 161 -6.50 -22.79 1.09
C ASN A 161 -6.56 -22.74 -0.44
N ARG A 162 -6.01 -23.76 -1.12
CA ARG A 162 -5.91 -23.80 -2.59
C ARG A 162 -7.23 -23.49 -3.30
N LEU A 163 -8.36 -23.96 -2.74
CA LEU A 163 -9.70 -23.75 -3.27
C LEU A 163 -10.16 -22.29 -3.12
N LYS A 164 -9.99 -21.70 -1.94
CA LYS A 164 -10.26 -20.28 -1.68
C LYS A 164 -9.38 -19.39 -2.56
N SER A 165 -8.09 -19.69 -2.67
CA SER A 165 -7.16 -18.91 -3.50
C SER A 165 -7.53 -18.99 -4.99
N TRP A 166 -7.90 -20.18 -5.48
CA TRP A 166 -8.38 -20.34 -6.85
C TRP A 166 -9.67 -19.55 -7.09
N TRP A 167 -10.65 -19.67 -6.18
CA TRP A 167 -11.90 -18.94 -6.29
C TRP A 167 -11.69 -17.42 -6.27
N LYS A 168 -10.82 -16.91 -5.39
CA LYS A 168 -10.46 -15.50 -5.32
C LYS A 168 -9.81 -15.02 -6.62
N LYS A 169 -8.91 -15.83 -7.21
CA LYS A 169 -8.33 -15.54 -8.54
C LYS A 169 -9.41 -15.38 -9.59
N VAL A 170 -10.35 -16.32 -9.66
CA VAL A 170 -11.48 -16.25 -10.59
C VAL A 170 -12.30 -14.97 -10.36
N GLN A 171 -12.62 -14.63 -9.10
CA GLN A 171 -13.33 -13.40 -8.78
C GLN A 171 -12.60 -12.14 -9.26
N LEU A 172 -11.29 -12.06 -9.05
CA LEU A 172 -10.47 -10.91 -9.46
C LEU A 172 -10.33 -10.83 -10.99
N HIS A 173 -10.17 -11.95 -11.68
CA HIS A 173 -10.18 -12.00 -13.15
C HIS A 173 -11.54 -11.54 -13.71
N CYS A 174 -12.64 -12.08 -13.19
CA CYS A 174 -13.98 -11.68 -13.60
C CYS A 174 -14.23 -10.19 -13.34
N PHE A 175 -13.82 -9.69 -12.17
CA PHE A 175 -13.97 -8.27 -11.85
C PHE A 175 -13.14 -7.39 -12.78
N GLY A 176 -11.88 -7.75 -13.06
CA GLY A 176 -11.03 -7.01 -14.01
C GLY A 176 -11.60 -6.96 -15.43
N LEU A 177 -12.20 -8.06 -15.90
CA LEU A 177 -12.91 -8.08 -17.19
C LEU A 177 -14.15 -7.19 -17.14
N LEU A 178 -14.97 -7.32 -16.10
CA LEU A 178 -16.18 -6.51 -15.94
C LEU A 178 -15.86 -5.02 -15.83
N SER A 179 -14.85 -4.62 -15.07
CA SER A 179 -14.45 -3.21 -14.92
C SER A 179 -13.90 -2.63 -16.23
N SER A 180 -13.29 -3.46 -17.09
CA SER A 180 -12.77 -3.00 -18.38
C SER A 180 -13.83 -2.65 -19.43
N ASP A 181 -15.06 -3.13 -19.26
CA ASP A 181 -16.18 -2.89 -20.19
C ASP A 181 -17.37 -2.18 -19.49
N ASN A 182 -17.24 -1.88 -18.19
CA ASN A 182 -18.30 -1.27 -17.41
C ASN A 182 -17.79 -0.07 -16.61
N THR A 183 -18.17 1.11 -17.06
CA THR A 183 -17.71 2.40 -16.49
C THR A 183 -18.17 2.60 -15.04
N PHE A 184 -19.37 2.13 -14.67
CA PHE A 184 -19.83 2.22 -13.29
C PHE A 184 -18.99 1.34 -12.34
N LEU A 185 -18.71 0.09 -12.74
CA LEU A 185 -17.88 -0.82 -11.95
C LEU A 185 -16.42 -0.36 -11.90
N ALA A 186 -15.90 0.22 -12.98
CA ALA A 186 -14.60 0.91 -12.99
C ALA A 186 -14.54 2.02 -11.93
N CYS A 187 -15.55 2.89 -11.86
CA CYS A 187 -15.61 3.92 -10.81
C CYS A 187 -15.74 3.32 -9.39
N GLN A 188 -16.50 2.23 -9.23
CA GLN A 188 -16.72 1.60 -7.91
C GLN A 188 -15.48 0.88 -7.36
N TYR A 189 -14.53 0.48 -8.20
CA TYR A 189 -13.22 0.03 -7.73
C TYR A 189 -12.57 1.08 -6.80
N PHE A 190 -12.66 2.37 -7.15
CA PHE A 190 -12.07 3.46 -6.36
C PHE A 190 -12.78 3.68 -5.03
N THR A 191 -14.06 3.30 -4.91
CA THR A 191 -14.76 3.24 -3.61
C THR A 191 -14.10 2.19 -2.72
N VAL A 192 -13.88 0.99 -3.25
CA VAL A 192 -13.27 -0.12 -2.50
C VAL A 192 -11.82 0.19 -2.14
N ARG A 193 -11.04 0.76 -3.08
CA ARG A 193 -9.67 1.25 -2.83
C ARG A 193 -9.67 2.29 -1.70
N GLY A 194 -10.54 3.30 -1.79
CA GLY A 194 -10.69 4.34 -0.77
C GLY A 194 -10.93 3.75 0.62
N LEU A 195 -11.93 2.88 0.76
CA LEU A 195 -12.24 2.21 2.04
C LEU A 195 -11.05 1.42 2.60
N ARG A 196 -10.28 0.75 1.75
CA ARG A 196 -9.11 -0.03 2.16
C ARG A 196 -7.93 0.84 2.63
N THR A 197 -7.73 1.99 1.99
CA THR A 197 -6.60 2.88 2.29
C THR A 197 -6.82 3.77 3.51
N LEU A 198 -8.05 3.90 4.04
CA LEU A 198 -8.37 4.79 5.17
C LEU A 198 -7.50 4.52 6.42
N ASN A 199 -7.12 3.26 6.67
CA ASN A 199 -6.30 2.92 7.84
C ASN A 199 -4.83 3.31 7.66
N GLY A 200 -4.28 3.05 6.46
CA GLY A 200 -2.91 3.43 6.11
C GLY A 200 -2.68 4.93 6.28
N LYS A 201 -3.71 5.76 6.09
CA LYS A 201 -3.62 7.21 6.29
C LYS A 201 -3.31 7.64 7.71
N ILE A 202 -3.80 6.90 8.72
CA ILE A 202 -3.52 7.22 10.13
C ILE A 202 -2.01 7.11 10.39
N VAL A 203 -1.41 6.01 9.90
CA VAL A 203 0.03 5.77 9.98
C VAL A 203 0.78 6.83 9.16
N GLN A 204 0.42 7.02 7.90
CA GLN A 204 1.12 7.92 6.97
C GLN A 204 1.19 9.38 7.45
N HIS A 205 0.16 9.90 8.11
CA HIS A 205 0.19 11.26 8.66
C HIS A 205 1.23 11.41 9.77
N GLN A 206 1.39 10.39 10.63
CA GLN A 206 2.43 10.40 11.65
C GLN A 206 3.83 10.33 11.03
N LEU A 207 4.01 9.59 9.94
CA LEU A 207 5.27 9.54 9.18
C LEU A 207 5.64 10.90 8.59
N SER A 208 4.68 11.60 7.98
CA SER A 208 4.93 12.93 7.44
C SER A 208 5.40 13.89 8.53
N ARG A 209 4.81 13.82 9.73
CA ARG A 209 5.24 14.64 10.87
C ARG A 209 6.63 14.25 11.35
N TYR A 210 6.93 12.96 11.42
CA TYR A 210 8.25 12.46 11.80
C TYR A 210 9.34 13.02 10.87
N TYR A 211 9.15 12.90 9.55
CA TYR A 211 10.02 13.50 8.55
C TYR A 211 10.15 15.02 8.73
N GLN A 212 9.05 15.73 8.92
CA GLN A 212 9.04 17.20 9.08
C GLN A 212 9.77 17.67 10.35
N ASN A 213 9.78 16.88 11.41
CA ASN A 213 10.41 17.23 12.67
C ASN A 213 11.93 17.01 12.71
N TYR A 214 12.54 16.32 11.74
CA TYR A 214 14.00 16.23 11.66
C TYR A 214 14.62 17.64 11.51
N ALA A 215 15.60 17.94 12.37
CA ALA A 215 16.30 19.22 12.39
C ALA A 215 17.09 19.47 11.09
N ASP A 216 17.79 18.44 10.60
CA ASP A 216 18.50 18.48 9.32
C ASP A 216 17.91 17.43 8.36
N LYS A 217 17.42 17.90 7.20
CA LYS A 217 16.84 17.03 6.17
C LYS A 217 17.88 16.17 5.46
N ASN A 218 19.15 16.56 5.51
CA ASN A 218 20.22 15.77 4.90
C ASN A 218 20.48 14.48 5.67
N GLN A 219 20.33 14.53 7.00
CA GLN A 219 20.56 13.40 7.91
C GLN A 219 19.37 12.43 8.02
N VAL A 220 18.24 12.74 7.40
CA VAL A 220 17.07 11.85 7.45
C VAL A 220 17.39 10.52 6.74
N PRO A 221 17.09 9.36 7.36
CA PRO A 221 17.25 8.06 6.71
C PRO A 221 16.50 7.97 5.40
N ILE A 222 17.10 7.28 4.43
CA ILE A 222 16.49 7.08 3.11
C ILE A 222 15.10 6.41 3.21
N PRO A 223 14.86 5.38 4.04
CA PRO A 223 13.52 4.80 4.19
C PRO A 223 12.46 5.81 4.66
N THR A 224 12.84 6.75 5.52
CA THR A 224 11.98 7.85 5.98
C THR A 224 11.68 8.83 4.85
N LYS A 225 12.70 9.21 4.05
CA LYS A 225 12.53 10.06 2.86
C LYS A 225 11.57 9.40 1.86
N ILE A 226 11.78 8.13 1.53
CA ILE A 226 10.93 7.36 0.60
C ILE A 226 9.48 7.32 1.10
N SER A 227 9.26 6.99 2.37
CA SER A 227 7.92 6.99 2.97
C SER A 227 7.24 8.37 2.90
N TYR A 228 8.00 9.45 3.09
CA TYR A 228 7.48 10.80 2.98
C TYR A 228 7.03 11.12 1.55
N TYR A 229 7.87 10.85 0.54
CA TYR A 229 7.51 11.09 -0.86
C TYR A 229 6.35 10.22 -1.33
N HIS A 230 6.32 8.94 -0.94
CA HIS A 230 5.17 8.07 -1.17
C HIS A 230 3.88 8.64 -0.53
N PHE A 231 3.94 9.18 0.69
CA PHE A 231 2.78 9.82 1.32
C PHE A 231 2.26 11.04 0.53
N LEU A 232 3.16 11.82 -0.06
CA LEU A 232 2.78 12.98 -0.87
C LEU A 232 1.99 12.55 -2.12
N ASP A 233 2.44 11.51 -2.80
CA ASP A 233 1.77 10.95 -3.98
C ASP A 233 0.42 10.32 -3.58
N GLU A 234 0.39 9.50 -2.53
CA GLU A 234 -0.83 8.86 -2.01
C GLU A 234 -1.90 9.87 -1.55
N SER A 235 -1.49 11.06 -1.11
CA SER A 235 -2.42 12.14 -0.77
C SER A 235 -3.22 12.60 -2.00
N PHE A 236 -2.59 12.66 -3.18
CA PHE A 236 -3.29 12.95 -4.43
C PHE A 236 -4.07 11.76 -4.96
N HIS A 237 -3.53 10.54 -4.84
CA HIS A 237 -4.19 9.29 -5.28
C HIS A 237 -5.51 9.04 -4.52
N PHE A 238 -5.53 9.40 -3.24
CA PHE A 238 -6.76 9.34 -2.48
C PHE A 238 -7.80 10.36 -2.96
N ASN A 239 -7.37 11.58 -3.27
CA ASN A 239 -8.27 12.64 -3.74
C ASN A 239 -8.86 12.29 -5.11
N SER A 240 -8.06 11.80 -6.04
CA SER A 240 -8.54 11.28 -7.32
C SER A 240 -9.49 10.10 -7.13
N SER A 241 -9.14 9.13 -6.28
CA SER A 241 -10.04 8.01 -5.95
C SER A 241 -11.39 8.50 -5.40
N THR A 242 -11.37 9.52 -4.54
CA THR A 242 -12.58 10.14 -3.98
C THR A 242 -13.42 10.81 -5.07
N ILE A 243 -12.79 11.65 -5.91
CA ILE A 243 -13.46 12.34 -7.01
C ILE A 243 -14.05 11.33 -8.00
N ILE A 244 -13.30 10.30 -8.39
CA ILE A 244 -13.76 9.28 -9.35
C ILE A 244 -14.94 8.47 -8.78
N SER A 245 -14.84 8.07 -7.52
CA SER A 245 -15.86 7.20 -6.91
C SER A 245 -17.13 7.94 -6.48
N GLN A 246 -17.05 9.23 -6.14
CA GLN A 246 -18.19 9.98 -5.58
C GLN A 246 -18.75 11.03 -6.53
N ASP A 247 -17.90 11.69 -7.32
CA ASP A 247 -18.30 12.81 -8.18
C ASP A 247 -18.49 12.33 -9.63
N VAL A 248 -17.47 11.69 -10.22
CA VAL A 248 -17.48 11.23 -11.63
C VAL A 248 -18.59 10.22 -11.89
N ILE A 249 -18.90 9.38 -10.90
CA ILE A 249 -19.98 8.39 -11.01
C ILE A 249 -21.36 9.01 -11.25
N ASN A 250 -21.58 10.25 -10.81
CA ASN A 250 -22.83 10.97 -11.04
C ASN A 250 -22.98 11.47 -12.49
N CYS A 251 -21.89 11.46 -13.27
CA CYS A 251 -21.91 11.73 -14.69
C CYS A 251 -22.33 10.51 -15.53
N LEU A 252 -22.54 9.33 -14.91
CA LEU A 252 -22.87 8.08 -15.59
C LEU A 252 -24.38 7.78 -15.52
N PRO A 253 -24.90 6.90 -16.40
CA PRO A 253 -26.24 6.36 -16.25
C PRO A 253 -26.45 5.71 -14.88
N LYS A 254 -27.70 5.65 -14.43
CA LYS A 254 -28.05 4.97 -13.18
C LYS A 254 -27.65 3.49 -13.26
N PRO A 255 -27.01 2.93 -12.22
CA PRO A 255 -26.60 1.55 -12.24
C PRO A 255 -27.78 0.60 -12.21
N THR A 256 -27.66 -0.47 -12.98
CA THR A 256 -28.48 -1.67 -12.99
C THR A 256 -28.44 -2.39 -11.64
N LYS A 257 -29.36 -3.34 -11.44
CA LYS A 257 -29.38 -4.18 -10.24
C LYS A 257 -28.11 -5.03 -10.13
N PHE A 258 -27.59 -5.51 -11.26
CA PHE A 258 -26.38 -6.33 -11.31
C PHE A 258 -25.15 -5.53 -10.87
N GLU A 259 -24.95 -4.34 -11.44
CA GLU A 259 -23.83 -3.47 -11.08
C GLU A 259 -23.83 -3.11 -9.59
N LYS A 260 -25.00 -2.76 -9.04
CA LYS A 260 -25.16 -2.52 -7.59
C LYS A 260 -24.79 -3.74 -6.76
N MET A 261 -25.22 -4.92 -7.18
CA MET A 261 -24.88 -6.17 -6.48
C MET A 261 -23.36 -6.40 -6.45
N VAL A 262 -22.69 -6.25 -7.59
CA VAL A 262 -21.23 -6.43 -7.69
C VAL A 262 -20.48 -5.40 -6.83
N ALA A 263 -20.86 -4.12 -6.89
CA ALA A 263 -20.27 -3.08 -6.05
C ALA A 263 -20.42 -3.39 -4.55
N ASN A 264 -21.62 -3.79 -4.12
CA ASN A 264 -21.89 -4.16 -2.73
C ASN A 264 -21.09 -5.39 -2.28
N LEU A 265 -20.85 -6.37 -3.17
CA LEU A 265 -19.98 -7.51 -2.86
C LEU A 265 -18.53 -7.08 -2.62
N GLY A 266 -18.03 -6.12 -3.42
CA GLY A 266 -16.69 -5.53 -3.22
C GLY A 266 -16.56 -4.84 -1.86
N ILE A 267 -17.53 -3.99 -1.51
CA ILE A 267 -17.57 -3.29 -0.21
C ILE A 267 -17.65 -4.30 0.95
N ARG A 268 -18.53 -5.29 0.86
CA ARG A 268 -18.68 -6.32 1.89
C ARG A 268 -17.39 -7.13 2.08
N GLY A 269 -16.72 -7.48 0.99
CA GLY A 269 -15.43 -8.16 1.04
C GLY A 269 -14.37 -7.31 1.75
N CYS A 270 -14.27 -6.04 1.37
CA CYS A 270 -13.39 -5.07 2.01
C CYS A 270 -13.66 -4.94 3.51
N GLN A 271 -14.92 -4.83 3.95
CA GLN A 271 -15.26 -4.76 5.37
C GLN A 271 -14.87 -6.02 6.15
N LYS A 272 -15.00 -7.21 5.52
CA LYS A 272 -14.59 -8.47 6.14
C LYS A 272 -13.07 -8.52 6.33
N ASP A 273 -12.30 -8.05 5.36
CA ASP A 273 -10.84 -8.04 5.43
C ASP A 273 -10.33 -7.08 6.54
N HIS A 274 -11.05 -5.98 6.81
CA HIS A 274 -10.71 -5.01 7.88
C HIS A 274 -11.30 -5.36 9.26
N TYR A 275 -11.78 -6.58 9.45
CA TYR A 275 -12.40 -6.98 10.72
C TYR A 275 -11.38 -7.25 11.84
N HIS A 276 -10.14 -7.63 11.48
CA HIS A 276 -9.13 -8.06 12.44
C HIS A 276 -8.36 -6.87 13.03
N PHE A 277 -8.05 -6.91 14.32
CA PHE A 277 -7.04 -6.03 14.93
C PHE A 277 -5.74 -6.81 15.15
N SER A 278 -4.60 -6.12 15.13
CA SER A 278 -3.28 -6.71 15.32
C SER A 278 -2.64 -6.18 16.60
N VAL A 279 -2.03 -7.05 17.39
CA VAL A 279 -1.13 -6.65 18.49
C VAL A 279 0.34 -6.67 18.06
N ALA A 280 0.67 -7.32 16.94
CA ALA A 280 2.04 -7.40 16.42
C ALA A 280 2.41 -6.19 15.55
N ILE A 281 1.44 -5.58 14.87
CA ILE A 281 1.61 -4.48 13.94
C ILE A 281 0.58 -3.39 14.27
N ASN A 282 1.05 -2.30 14.88
CA ASN A 282 0.20 -1.17 15.22
C ASN A 282 -0.28 -0.41 13.96
N GLY A 283 -1.54 0.02 13.90
CA GLY A 283 -2.04 0.89 12.84
C GLY A 283 -2.49 0.19 11.55
N ILE A 284 -2.46 -1.15 11.49
CA ILE A 284 -2.95 -1.94 10.35
C ILE A 284 -3.81 -3.10 10.83
N PHE A 285 -4.89 -3.37 10.11
CA PHE A 285 -5.74 -4.54 10.34
C PHE A 285 -5.08 -5.80 9.76
N TRP A 286 -4.06 -6.30 10.46
CA TRP A 286 -3.38 -7.54 10.13
C TRP A 286 -4.00 -8.72 10.90
N TYR A 287 -4.05 -9.88 10.26
CA TYR A 287 -4.42 -11.13 10.93
C TYR A 287 -3.19 -11.73 11.62
N ASP A 288 -3.01 -11.52 12.92
CA ASP A 288 -1.76 -11.87 13.63
C ASP A 288 -1.19 -13.29 13.37
N PRO A 289 -2.00 -14.37 13.30
CA PRO A 289 -1.47 -15.72 13.04
C PRO A 289 -0.67 -15.83 11.73
N ALA A 290 -0.97 -14.96 10.78
CA ALA A 290 -0.25 -14.80 9.53
C ALA A 290 1.24 -14.46 9.75
N LEU A 291 1.58 -13.76 10.84
CA LEU A 291 2.94 -13.31 11.15
C LEU A 291 3.74 -14.32 11.97
N TYR A 292 3.12 -15.34 12.56
CA TYR A 292 3.79 -16.19 13.55
C TYR A 292 5.04 -16.86 13.01
N SER A 293 5.01 -17.36 11.77
CA SER A 293 6.20 -17.97 11.15
C SER A 293 7.33 -16.97 10.91
N ALA A 294 7.00 -15.71 10.57
CA ALA A 294 7.99 -14.67 10.37
C ALA A 294 8.59 -14.21 11.71
N ILE A 295 7.73 -13.98 12.72
CA ILE A 295 8.18 -13.62 14.08
C ILE A 295 9.05 -14.72 14.67
N TYR A 296 8.65 -15.99 14.58
CA TYR A 296 9.47 -17.12 15.03
C TYR A 296 10.86 -17.12 14.39
N GLN A 297 10.97 -16.85 13.08
CA GLN A 297 12.26 -16.74 12.39
C GLN A 297 13.10 -15.54 12.86
N VAL A 298 12.47 -14.42 13.22
CA VAL A 298 13.17 -13.26 13.79
C VAL A 298 13.70 -13.60 15.18
N LEU A 299 12.88 -14.19 16.05
CA LEU A 299 13.25 -14.51 17.43
C LEU A 299 14.34 -15.58 17.52
N THR A 300 14.30 -16.57 16.63
CA THR A 300 15.33 -17.62 16.54
C THR A 300 16.57 -17.23 15.72
N SER A 301 16.63 -15.99 15.21
CA SER A 301 17.81 -15.49 14.50
C SER A 301 18.96 -15.16 15.45
N ASN A 302 20.17 -15.01 14.92
CA ASN A 302 21.35 -14.60 15.70
C ASN A 302 21.20 -13.21 16.38
N ILE A 303 20.21 -12.41 15.96
CA ILE A 303 19.94 -11.08 16.52
C ILE A 303 19.25 -11.18 17.88
N PHE A 304 18.35 -12.17 18.03
CA PHE A 304 17.55 -12.37 19.24
C PHE A 304 18.01 -13.58 20.05
N GLY A 305 18.54 -14.61 19.38
CA GLY A 305 19.22 -15.74 20.00
C GLY A 305 18.30 -16.68 20.80
N MET A 306 16.98 -16.59 20.61
CA MET A 306 16.03 -17.45 21.32
C MET A 306 16.05 -18.86 20.76
N ASP A 307 15.88 -19.85 21.62
CA ASP A 307 15.60 -21.21 21.18
C ASP A 307 14.12 -21.40 20.74
N SER A 308 13.80 -22.57 20.18
CA SER A 308 12.45 -22.87 19.70
C SER A 308 11.37 -22.93 20.78
N ARG A 309 11.73 -23.04 22.06
CA ARG A 309 10.81 -23.11 23.18
C ARG A 309 10.57 -21.71 23.76
N GLU A 310 11.58 -20.86 23.73
CA GLU A 310 11.51 -19.46 24.12
C GLU A 310 10.73 -18.60 23.10
N ALA A 311 10.90 -18.89 21.81
CA ALA A 311 10.23 -18.20 20.68
C ALA A 311 8.80 -18.67 20.43
#